data_AF-A0A1H2G6E1-F1
#
_entry.id   AF-A0A1H2G6E1-F1
#
_cell.length_a   1.000
_cell.length_b   1.000
_cell.length_c   1.000
_cell.angle_alpha   90.00
_cell.angle_beta   90.00
_cell.angle_gamma   90.00
#
_symmetry.space_group_name_H-M   'P 1'
#
loop_
_entity.id
_entity.type
_entity.pdbx_description
1 polymer ?
#
loop_
_entity_poly.entity_id
_entity_poly.type
_entity_poly.pdbx_seq_one_letter_code
_entity_poly.pdbx_strand_id
1 'polypeptide(L)'
;MSHAWVWIGHLRTIDGDLVATFAIDERQYSDADAAQAALNAAAAELRRRRIPHELEHVRVRRDSPAEPLPSWAEYRASLPDAPT
;
A
#
# COMPACT_ATOMS: atom_id res chain seq x y z
N MET A 1 -17.98 7.38 16.26
CA MET A 1 -16.54 7.53 15.97
C MET A 1 -16.32 7.19 14.51
N SER A 2 -15.72 8.10 13.73
CA SER A 2 -15.45 7.86 12.31
C SER A 2 -14.18 7.03 12.16
N HIS A 3 -14.23 6.01 11.31
CA HIS A 3 -13.10 5.12 11.02
C HIS A 3 -12.60 5.37 9.60
N ALA A 4 -11.41 4.88 9.32
CA ALA A 4 -10.84 4.81 7.98
C ALA A 4 -10.14 3.46 7.80
N TRP A 5 -9.93 3.08 6.56
CA TRP A 5 -9.11 1.93 6.21
C TRP A 5 -7.69 2.35 5.87
N VAL A 6 -6.74 1.53 6.31
CA VAL A 6 -5.35 1.58 5.86
C VAL A 6 -5.01 0.23 5.27
N TRP A 7 -4.47 0.21 4.06
CA TRP A 7 -3.89 -0.98 3.45
C TRP A 7 -2.39 -0.95 3.58
N ILE A 8 -1.80 -1.98 4.17
CA ILE A 8 -0.35 -2.12 4.31
C ILE A 8 0.14 -3.14 3.29
N GLY A 9 1.06 -2.70 2.43
CA GLY A 9 1.72 -3.55 1.43
C GLY A 9 2.94 -4.24 2.01
N HIS A 10 2.83 -5.55 2.20
CA HIS A 10 3.93 -6.42 2.63
C HIS A 10 4.55 -7.09 1.41
N LEU A 11 5.87 -6.98 1.24
CA LEU A 11 6.60 -7.64 0.16
C LEU A 11 7.44 -8.78 0.71
N ARG A 12 7.53 -9.86 -0.06
CA ARG A 12 8.38 -10.98 0.29
C ARG A 12 9.82 -10.70 -0.15
N THR A 13 10.74 -10.73 0.80
CA THR A 13 12.18 -10.61 0.55
C THR A 13 12.73 -11.91 -0.05
N ILE A 14 13.98 -11.86 -0.52
CA ILE A 14 14.69 -13.05 -1.02
C ILE A 14 14.85 -14.14 0.06
N ASP A 15 14.91 -13.73 1.33
CA ASP A 15 15.02 -14.61 2.48
C ASP A 15 13.67 -15.21 2.90
N GLY A 16 12.58 -14.78 2.26
CA GLY A 16 11.22 -15.28 2.48
C GLY A 16 10.42 -14.50 3.51
N ASP A 17 11.00 -13.49 4.16
CA ASP A 17 10.32 -12.63 5.13
C ASP A 17 9.34 -11.67 4.46
N LEU A 18 8.24 -11.36 5.14
CA LEU A 18 7.31 -10.32 4.75
C LEU A 18 7.69 -9.01 5.44
N VAL A 19 7.92 -7.97 4.65
CA VAL A 19 8.29 -6.64 5.16
C VAL A 19 7.24 -5.63 4.72
N ALA A 20 6.70 -4.85 5.66
CA ALA A 20 5.83 -3.72 5.36
C ALA A 20 6.62 -2.64 4.62
N THR A 21 6.17 -2.25 3.43
CA THR A 21 6.92 -1.37 2.53
C THR A 21 6.20 -0.09 2.16
N PHE A 22 4.87 -0.10 2.14
CA PHE A 22 4.06 1.07 1.88
C PHE A 22 2.71 0.97 2.57
N ALA A 23 2.06 2.12 2.73
CA ALA A 23 0.68 2.21 3.17
C ALA A 23 -0.18 2.97 2.15
N ILE A 24 -1.44 2.59 2.05
CA ILE A 24 -2.49 3.36 1.38
C ILE A 24 -3.47 3.73 2.49
N ASP A 25 -3.50 5.00 2.87
CA ASP A 25 -4.37 5.49 3.93
C ASP A 25 -5.57 6.20 3.31
N GLU A 26 -6.79 5.67 3.52
CA GLU A 26 -8.03 6.23 2.99
C GLU A 26 -8.20 7.72 3.36
N ARG A 27 -7.62 8.18 4.48
CA ARG A 27 -7.70 9.58 4.93
C ARG A 27 -6.96 10.55 4.01
N GLN A 28 -6.06 10.06 3.17
CA GLN A 28 -5.28 10.86 2.22
C GLN A 28 -6.00 11.02 0.87
N TYR A 29 -7.13 10.35 0.67
CA TYR A 29 -7.91 10.40 -0.56
C TYR A 29 -9.21 11.20 -0.37
N SER A 30 -9.73 11.73 -1.46
CA SER A 30 -10.99 12.49 -1.48
C SER A 30 -12.19 11.66 -1.00
N ASP A 31 -12.17 10.36 -1.31
CA ASP A 31 -13.24 9.41 -1.03
C ASP A 31 -12.70 7.96 -1.04
N ALA A 32 -13.57 7.03 -0.64
CA ALA A 32 -13.23 5.61 -0.54
C ALA A 32 -12.97 4.94 -1.90
N ASP A 33 -13.63 5.39 -2.98
CA ASP A 33 -13.41 4.85 -4.32
C ASP A 33 -12.02 5.22 -4.85
N ALA A 34 -11.56 6.45 -4.58
CA ALA A 34 -10.20 6.88 -4.92
C ALA A 34 -9.13 6.06 -4.17
N ALA A 35 -9.35 5.78 -2.88
CA ALA A 35 -8.44 4.93 -2.09
C ALA A 35 -8.44 3.47 -2.61
N GLN A 36 -9.62 2.93 -2.93
CA GLN A 36 -9.76 1.59 -3.51
C GLN A 36 -9.12 1.49 -4.90
N ALA A 37 -9.21 2.54 -5.72
CA ALA A 37 -8.53 2.60 -7.02
C ALA A 37 -7.01 2.58 -6.86
N ALA A 38 -6.47 3.31 -5.88
CA ALA A 38 -5.04 3.28 -5.57
C ALA A 38 -4.58 1.88 -5.12
N LEU A 39 -5.36 1.19 -4.29
CA LEU A 39 -5.09 -0.20 -3.90
C LEU A 39 -5.04 -1.13 -5.11
N ASN A 40 -6.05 -1.04 -5.97
CA ASN A 40 -6.14 -1.88 -7.17
C ASN A 40 -4.97 -1.62 -8.11
N ALA A 41 -4.57 -0.37 -8.29
CA ALA A 41 -3.41 0.01 -9.08
C ALA A 41 -2.11 -0.54 -8.48
N ALA A 42 -1.94 -0.48 -7.15
CA ALA A 42 -0.80 -1.04 -6.45
C ALA A 42 -0.69 -2.55 -6.65
N ALA A 43 -1.78 -3.28 -6.41
CA ALA A 43 -1.82 -4.73 -6.60
C ALA A 43 -1.54 -5.12 -8.07
N ALA A 44 -2.11 -4.39 -9.04
CA ALA A 44 -1.89 -4.65 -10.46
C ALA A 44 -0.42 -4.45 -10.86
N GLU A 45 0.23 -3.39 -10.36
CA GLU A 45 1.63 -3.13 -10.65
C GLU A 45 2.57 -4.16 -10.03
N LEU A 46 2.36 -4.52 -8.76
CA LEU A 46 3.14 -5.55 -8.09
C LEU A 46 3.01 -6.90 -8.80
N ARG A 47 1.79 -7.27 -9.23
CA ARG A 47 1.54 -8.46 -10.06
C ARG A 47 2.25 -8.39 -11.40
N ARG A 48 2.17 -7.26 -12.11
CA ARG A 48 2.83 -7.04 -13.41
C ARG A 48 4.34 -7.25 -13.30
N ARG A 49 4.94 -6.77 -12.20
CA ARG A 49 6.37 -6.89 -11.91
C ARG A 49 6.76 -8.25 -11.30
N ARG A 50 5.80 -9.16 -11.07
CA ARG A 50 5.98 -10.45 -10.39
C ARG A 50 6.62 -10.31 -9.00
N ILE A 51 6.35 -9.22 -8.30
CA ILE A 51 6.80 -9.02 -6.92
C ILE A 51 5.83 -9.77 -6.01
N PRO A 52 6.29 -10.80 -5.24
CA PRO A 52 5.42 -11.49 -4.30
C PRO A 52 5.04 -10.55 -3.15
N HIS A 53 3.75 -10.44 -2.87
CA HIS A 53 3.21 -9.47 -1.93
C HIS A 53 1.96 -9.98 -1.23
N GLU A 54 1.69 -9.40 -0.07
CA GLU A 54 0.49 -9.56 0.72
C GLU A 54 -0.06 -8.17 1.07
N LEU A 55 -1.38 -8.02 1.11
CA LEU A 55 -2.04 -6.77 1.47
C LEU A 55 -2.78 -7.00 2.78
N GLU A 56 -2.34 -6.32 3.83
CA GLU A 56 -3.03 -6.29 5.11
C GLU A 56 -4.01 -5.13 5.12
N HIS A 57 -5.17 -5.34 5.74
CA HIS A 57 -6.27 -4.38 5.73
C HIS A 57 -6.63 -4.02 7.18
N VAL A 58 -6.28 -2.80 7.58
CA VAL A 58 -6.34 -2.34 8.99
C VAL A 58 -7.42 -1.28 9.13
N ARG A 59 -8.30 -1.46 10.12
CA ARG A 59 -9.30 -0.45 10.48
C ARG A 59 -8.72 0.47 11.55
N VAL A 60 -8.61 1.76 11.24
CA VAL A 60 -8.09 2.77 12.16
C VAL A 60 -9.15 3.81 12.49
N ARG A 61 -8.95 4.55 13.59
CA ARG A 61 -9.72 5.76 13.85
C ARG A 61 -9.18 6.89 12.97
N ARG A 62 -10.04 7.82 12.56
CA ARG A 62 -9.59 8.91 11.69
C ARG A 62 -8.55 9.83 12.35
N ASP A 63 -8.62 9.96 13.67
CA ASP A 63 -7.70 10.75 14.52
C ASP A 63 -6.43 9.99 14.95
N SER A 64 -6.29 8.70 14.61
CA SER A 64 -5.05 7.95 14.86
C SER A 64 -3.87 8.59 14.11
N PRO A 65 -2.62 8.41 14.57
CA PRO A 65 -1.46 8.76 13.76
C PRO A 65 -1.48 8.01 12.41
N ALA A 66 -0.78 8.56 11.42
CA ALA A 66 -0.52 7.86 10.16
C ALA A 66 0.49 6.73 10.39
N GLU A 67 0.37 5.66 9.61
CA GLU A 67 1.40 4.62 9.59
C GLU A 67 2.75 5.23 9.17
N PRO A 68 3.86 4.89 9.84
CA PRO A 68 5.20 5.41 9.53
C PRO A 68 5.80 4.72 8.31
N LEU A 69 5.02 4.57 7.26
CA LEU A 69 5.37 3.94 5.99
C LEU A 69 5.18 4.95 4.86
N PRO A 70 5.96 4.86 3.77
CA PRO A 70 5.72 5.70 2.61
C PRO A 70 4.35 5.39 2.00
N SER A 71 3.76 6.36 1.32
CA SER A 71 2.59 6.15 0.48
C SER A 71 2.92 5.21 -0.70
N TRP A 72 1.90 4.57 -1.29
CA TRP A 72 2.09 3.80 -2.53
C TRP A 72 2.78 4.61 -3.64
N ALA A 73 2.45 5.91 -3.78
CA ALA A 73 3.05 6.76 -4.81
C ALA A 73 4.56 6.96 -4.58
N GLU A 74 4.97 7.23 -3.34
CA GLU A 74 6.39 7.38 -2.97
C GLU A 74 7.14 6.06 -3.14
N TYR A 75 6.56 4.95 -2.69
CA TYR A 75 7.17 3.64 -2.87
C TYR A 75 7.31 3.27 -4.34
N ARG A 76 6.27 3.49 -5.15
CA ARG A 76 6.29 3.23 -6.60
C ARG A 76 7.39 4.02 -7.30
N ALA A 77 7.63 5.26 -6.92
CA ALA A 77 8.70 6.09 -7.47
C ALA A 77 10.10 5.55 -7.12
N SER A 78 10.22 4.75 -6.05
CA SER A 78 11.48 4.10 -5.66
C SER A 78 11.73 2.76 -6.36
N LEU A 79 10.71 2.18 -7.02
CA LEU A 79 10.86 0.92 -7.73
C LEU A 79 11.77 1.10 -8.95
N PRO A 80 12.73 0.19 -9.20
CA PRO A 80 13.52 0.22 -10.43
C PRO A 80 12.60 0.09 -11.64
N ASP A 81 12.96 0.68 -12.78
CA ASP A 81 12.22 0.48 -14.02
C ASP A 81 12.12 -1.02 -14.33
N ALA A 82 10.91 -1.47 -14.67
CA ALA A 82 10.72 -2.86 -15.05
C ALA A 82 11.51 -3.11 -16.35
N PRO A 83 12.31 -4.20 -16.46
CA PRO A 83 12.97 -4.51 -17.72
C PRO A 83 11.91 -4.67 -18.82
N THR A 84 12.06 -3.85 -19.88
CA THR A 84 11.21 -3.81 -21.08
C THR A 84 11.22 -5.14 -21.83
#